data_AF-A0A438EMD3-F1
#
_entry.id   AF-A0A438EMD3-F1
#
_cell.length_a   1.000
_cell.length_b   1.000
_cell.length_c   1.000
_cell.angle_alpha   90.00
_cell.angle_beta   90.00
_cell.angle_gamma   90.00
#
_symmetry.space_group_name_H-M   'P 1'
#
loop_
_entity.id
_entity.type
_entity.pdbx_description
1 polymer ?
#
loop_
_entity_poly.entity_id
_entity_poly.type
_entity_poly.pdbx_seq_one_letter_code
_entity_poly.pdbx_strand_id
1 'polypeptide(L)'
;MRGGTGFAQRFQKREYAKTKLFRAEGRGWGLLATENIKAGEFVMEYCGEVISRTEARGRSQVYVSQGLKDVYIIPLNARECIDATKKGNLARFINHSCQPNCETMKWSVLGEDRVGIFALRNISVGTELTYSYNFEWYSGAKVRCLCGATRCSGFLGGKPCGFQTRLMDCQLDIFPVWFFLLTYFPIELVANHLNQQFNHWSE
;
A
#
# COMPACT_ATOMS: atom_id res chain seq x y z
N MET A 1 16.60 -15.28 -14.78
CA MET A 1 17.18 -14.15 -14.01
C MET A 1 17.56 -13.05 -15.00
N ARG A 2 16.78 -11.96 -15.11
CA ARG A 2 17.16 -10.79 -15.92
C ARG A 2 17.91 -9.81 -15.02
N GLY A 3 19.19 -10.10 -14.74
CA GLY A 3 20.06 -9.25 -13.93
C GLY A 3 21.25 -8.79 -14.75
N GLY A 4 21.04 -7.85 -15.67
CA GLY A 4 22.14 -7.17 -16.37
C GLY A 4 22.93 -6.31 -15.38
N THR A 5 24.25 -6.34 -15.48
CA THR A 5 25.23 -5.69 -14.59
C THR A 5 25.01 -4.19 -14.36
N GLY A 6 24.30 -3.48 -15.25
CA GLY A 6 23.97 -2.06 -15.10
C GLY A 6 22.88 -1.74 -14.07
N PHE A 7 21.94 -2.65 -13.80
CA PHE A 7 20.82 -2.38 -12.89
C PHE A 7 21.24 -2.36 -11.42
N ALA A 8 22.09 -3.31 -11.01
CA ALA A 8 22.63 -3.36 -9.65
C ALA A 8 23.42 -2.09 -9.31
N GLN A 9 24.08 -1.49 -10.30
CA GLN A 9 24.88 -0.28 -10.13
C GLN A 9 24.01 0.97 -9.90
N ARG A 10 22.91 1.13 -10.64
CA ARG A 10 21.96 2.28 -10.44
C ARG A 10 21.33 2.27 -9.06
N PHE A 11 21.01 1.09 -8.54
CA PHE A 11 20.45 0.91 -7.21
C PHE A 11 21.46 1.34 -6.13
N GLN A 12 22.71 0.86 -6.22
CA GLN A 12 23.78 1.22 -5.30
C GLN A 12 24.11 2.72 -5.36
N LYS A 13 24.04 3.31 -6.55
CA LYS A 13 24.28 4.76 -6.77
C LYS A 13 23.07 5.64 -6.46
N ARG A 14 21.91 5.06 -6.15
CA ARG A 14 20.63 5.78 -5.90
C ARG A 14 20.26 6.73 -7.04
N GLU A 15 20.46 6.29 -8.28
CA GLU A 15 20.10 7.05 -9.48
C GLU A 15 18.60 6.92 -9.76
N TYR A 16 17.81 7.68 -9.00
CA TYR A 16 16.35 7.72 -9.13
C TYR A 16 15.90 8.60 -10.29
N ALA A 17 14.74 8.26 -10.85
CA ALA A 17 14.05 9.12 -11.79
C ALA A 17 13.69 10.46 -11.13
N LYS A 18 13.78 11.53 -11.91
CA LYS A 18 13.39 12.88 -11.49
C LYS A 18 11.88 12.94 -11.29
N THR A 19 11.49 13.40 -10.11
CA THR A 19 10.09 13.47 -9.71
C THR A 19 9.77 14.75 -8.97
N LYS A 20 8.48 15.08 -8.87
CA LYS A 20 7.98 16.16 -8.01
C LYS A 20 6.70 15.75 -7.28
N LEU A 21 6.54 16.24 -6.07
CA LEU A 21 5.30 16.09 -5.32
C LEU A 21 4.19 16.95 -5.93
N PHE A 22 2.97 16.45 -5.88
CA PHE A 22 1.78 17.20 -6.22
C PHE A 22 0.59 16.78 -5.35
N ARG A 23 -0.45 17.62 -5.28
CA ARG A 23 -1.71 17.26 -4.62
C ARG A 23 -2.55 16.42 -5.58
N ALA A 24 -2.76 15.16 -5.21
CA ALA A 24 -3.67 14.26 -5.89
C ALA A 24 -5.06 14.41 -5.24
N GLU A 25 -6.02 14.90 -6.01
CA GLU A 25 -7.37 15.16 -5.53
C GLU A 25 -7.99 13.89 -4.91
N GLY A 26 -8.49 14.02 -3.67
CA GLY A 26 -9.07 12.91 -2.91
C GLY A 26 -8.09 11.81 -2.45
N ARG A 27 -6.83 11.84 -2.89
CA ARG A 27 -5.81 10.80 -2.60
C ARG A 27 -4.61 11.32 -1.81
N GLY A 28 -4.59 12.61 -1.47
CA GLY A 28 -3.54 13.21 -0.67
C GLY A 28 -2.38 13.72 -1.52
N TRP A 29 -1.16 13.31 -1.17
CA TRP A 29 0.02 13.61 -1.98
C TRP A 29 0.25 12.52 -3.01
N GLY A 30 0.75 12.90 -4.18
CA GLY A 30 1.17 12.01 -5.25
C GLY A 30 2.56 12.37 -5.77
N LEU A 31 3.09 11.55 -6.67
CA LEU A 31 4.39 11.76 -7.29
C LEU A 31 4.26 11.81 -8.83
N LEU A 32 4.73 12.90 -9.45
CA LEU A 32 4.78 13.06 -10.91
C LEU A 32 6.20 12.80 -11.42
N ALA A 33 6.32 12.16 -12.58
CA ALA A 33 7.58 12.14 -13.33
C ALA A 33 7.90 13.54 -13.88
N THR A 34 9.14 14.00 -13.73
CA THR A 34 9.63 15.26 -14.32
C THR A 34 10.59 15.02 -15.49
N GLU A 35 10.69 13.77 -15.94
CA GLU A 35 11.37 13.34 -17.14
C GLU A 35 10.62 12.16 -17.78
N ASN A 36 10.99 11.79 -19.02
CA ASN A 36 10.46 10.59 -19.66
C ASN A 36 11.18 9.35 -19.10
N ILE A 37 10.42 8.32 -18.73
CA ILE A 37 10.94 7.07 -18.16
C ILE A 37 10.59 5.93 -19.10
N LYS A 38 11.57 5.09 -19.47
CA LYS A 38 11.33 3.97 -20.39
C LYS A 38 10.74 2.75 -19.68
N ALA A 39 10.00 1.92 -20.41
CA ALA A 39 9.54 0.64 -19.91
C ALA A 39 10.71 -0.23 -19.38
N GLY A 40 10.52 -0.85 -18.22
CA GLY A 40 11.52 -1.65 -17.50
C GLY A 40 12.57 -0.83 -16.75
N GLU A 41 12.50 0.51 -16.80
CA GLU A 41 13.48 1.36 -16.14
C GLU A 41 13.24 1.44 -14.63
N PHE A 42 14.33 1.49 -13.86
CA PHE A 42 14.29 1.71 -12.43
C PHE A 42 13.85 3.15 -12.13
N VAL A 43 12.79 3.29 -11.35
CA VAL A 43 12.22 4.58 -10.94
C VAL A 43 12.84 5.01 -9.63
N MET A 44 12.63 4.24 -8.56
CA MET A 44 13.21 4.51 -7.24
C MET A 44 13.09 3.31 -6.30
N GLU A 45 13.89 3.31 -5.23
CA GLU A 45 13.76 2.37 -4.12
C GLU A 45 12.63 2.81 -3.18
N TYR A 46 11.88 1.86 -2.61
CA TYR A 46 10.97 2.16 -1.50
C TYR A 46 11.74 2.03 -0.18
N CYS A 47 12.14 3.17 0.39
CA CYS A 47 12.95 3.19 1.61
C CYS A 47 12.09 3.44 2.86
N GLY A 48 12.42 2.74 3.95
CA GLY A 48 11.87 2.95 5.28
C GLY A 48 12.57 2.10 6.33
N GLU A 49 12.00 2.02 7.53
CA GLU A 49 12.51 1.12 8.58
C GLU A 49 12.11 -0.33 8.28
N VAL A 50 13.07 -1.25 8.25
CA VAL A 50 12.76 -2.69 8.13
C VAL A 50 12.36 -3.21 9.50
N ILE A 51 11.16 -3.77 9.60
CA ILE A 51 10.56 -4.26 10.85
C ILE A 51 9.94 -5.63 10.65
N SER A 52 9.78 -6.40 11.73
CA SER A 52 9.08 -7.68 11.68
C SER A 52 7.60 -7.51 11.35
N ARG A 53 6.95 -8.55 10.80
CA ARG A 53 5.48 -8.54 10.57
C ARG A 53 4.68 -8.32 11.86
N THR A 54 5.16 -8.86 12.98
CA THR A 54 4.52 -8.66 14.29
C THR A 54 4.56 -7.18 14.70
N GLU A 55 5.72 -6.54 14.53
CA GLU A 55 5.88 -5.11 14.80
C GLU A 55 5.06 -4.26 13.84
N ALA A 56 5.02 -4.60 12.54
CA ALA A 56 4.19 -3.91 11.56
C ALA A 56 2.71 -3.91 11.95
N ARG A 57 2.20 -5.04 12.47
CA ARG A 57 0.82 -5.14 12.99
C ARG A 57 0.64 -4.25 14.22
N GLY A 58 1.56 -4.28 15.17
CA GLY A 58 1.51 -3.43 16.38
C GLY A 58 1.55 -1.94 16.04
N ARG A 59 2.47 -1.51 15.17
CA ARG A 59 2.56 -0.11 14.69
C ARG A 59 1.30 0.32 13.96
N SER A 60 0.74 -0.54 13.11
CA SER A 60 -0.52 -0.25 12.40
C SER A 60 -1.67 0.03 13.37
N GLN A 61 -1.80 -0.75 14.44
CA GLN A 61 -2.82 -0.53 15.48
C GLN A 61 -2.61 0.80 16.22
N VAL A 62 -1.36 1.12 16.56
CA VAL A 62 -1.00 2.40 17.20
C VAL A 62 -1.29 3.59 16.28
N TYR A 63 -0.96 3.49 15.00
CA TYR A 63 -1.23 4.56 14.04
C TYR A 63 -2.73 4.80 13.88
N VAL A 64 -3.52 3.74 13.80
CA VAL A 64 -4.99 3.84 13.78
C VAL A 64 -5.52 4.47 15.06
N SER A 65 -5.05 4.06 16.25
CA SER A 65 -5.51 4.63 17.52
C SER A 65 -5.13 6.10 17.71
N GLN A 66 -4.03 6.53 17.11
CA GLN A 66 -3.59 7.92 17.05
C GLN A 66 -4.30 8.73 15.95
N GLY A 67 -5.17 8.11 15.15
CA GLY A 67 -5.88 8.78 14.07
C GLY A 67 -5.00 9.15 12.87
N LEU A 68 -3.84 8.52 12.70
CA LEU A 68 -3.00 8.71 11.51
C LEU A 68 -3.74 8.17 10.29
N LYS A 69 -4.01 9.07 9.33
CA LYS A 69 -4.70 8.73 8.08
C LYS A 69 -3.75 8.10 7.05
N ASP A 70 -2.49 8.52 7.08
CA ASP A 70 -1.49 8.10 6.11
C ASP A 70 -0.47 7.16 6.74
N VAL A 71 -0.59 5.86 6.46
CA VAL A 71 0.30 4.79 6.94
C VAL A 71 0.97 4.12 5.74
N TYR A 72 2.29 3.90 5.82
CA TYR A 72 3.12 3.58 4.66
C TYR A 72 3.95 2.32 4.88
N ILE A 73 3.28 1.21 5.20
CA ILE A 73 3.93 -0.09 5.48
C ILE A 73 3.71 -1.04 4.31
N ILE A 74 4.79 -1.57 3.72
CA ILE A 74 4.71 -2.56 2.62
C ILE A 74 5.43 -3.87 3.00
N PRO A 75 5.02 -5.03 2.46
CA PRO A 75 5.73 -6.29 2.69
C PRO A 75 7.08 -6.29 1.98
N LEU A 76 8.13 -6.75 2.68
CA LEU A 76 9.46 -6.98 2.12
C LEU A 76 9.66 -8.45 1.73
N ASN A 77 9.37 -9.35 2.67
CA ASN A 77 9.47 -10.79 2.50
C ASN A 77 8.47 -11.51 3.44
N ALA A 78 8.61 -12.82 3.61
CA ALA A 78 7.70 -13.61 4.45
C ALA A 78 7.73 -13.21 5.94
N ARG A 79 8.78 -12.54 6.42
CA ARG A 79 9.00 -12.23 7.84
C ARG A 79 9.01 -10.73 8.14
N GLU A 80 9.32 -9.91 7.15
CA GLU A 80 9.63 -8.49 7.32
C GLU A 80 8.77 -7.59 6.44
N CYS A 81 8.62 -6.35 6.89
CA CYS A 81 7.96 -5.24 6.22
C CYS A 81 8.88 -4.01 6.22
N ILE A 82 8.65 -3.08 5.30
CA ILE A 82 9.25 -1.75 5.30
C ILE A 82 8.20 -0.74 5.78
N ASP A 83 8.46 -0.04 6.87
CA ASP A 83 7.64 1.05 7.40
C ASP A 83 8.24 2.41 7.04
N ALA A 84 7.61 3.08 6.06
CA ALA A 84 7.99 4.42 5.62
C ALA A 84 7.15 5.53 6.29
N THR A 85 6.40 5.22 7.35
CA THR A 85 5.45 6.16 7.96
C THR A 85 6.15 7.34 8.59
N LYS A 86 7.20 7.09 9.39
CA LYS A 86 8.00 8.12 10.08
C LYS A 86 9.30 8.45 9.37
N LYS A 87 9.96 7.46 8.75
CA LYS A 87 11.23 7.62 8.04
C LYS A 87 11.13 6.94 6.70
N GLY A 88 11.37 7.67 5.60
CA GLY A 88 11.31 7.11 4.26
C GLY A 88 11.75 8.13 3.21
N ASN A 89 11.54 7.78 1.94
CA ASN A 89 11.82 8.67 0.81
C ASN A 89 10.52 9.02 0.04
N LEU A 90 10.66 9.66 -1.13
CA LEU A 90 9.50 10.08 -1.93
C LEU A 90 8.62 8.92 -2.44
N ALA A 91 9.11 7.68 -2.41
CA ALA A 91 8.37 6.51 -2.91
C ALA A 91 7.08 6.27 -2.14
N ARG A 92 7.04 6.66 -0.86
CA ARG A 92 5.85 6.57 0.00
C ARG A 92 4.65 7.33 -0.58
N PHE A 93 4.88 8.32 -1.44
CA PHE A 93 3.82 9.13 -2.06
C PHE A 93 3.36 8.62 -3.43
N ILE A 94 3.86 7.47 -3.89
CA ILE A 94 3.39 6.87 -5.14
C ILE A 94 2.06 6.18 -4.87
N ASN A 95 0.99 6.68 -5.49
CA ASN A 95 -0.37 6.25 -5.21
C ASN A 95 -0.73 4.90 -5.84
N HIS A 96 -1.84 4.33 -5.36
CA HIS A 96 -2.46 3.19 -5.99
C HIS A 96 -3.13 3.55 -7.33
N SER A 97 -3.01 2.65 -8.30
CA SER A 97 -3.93 2.55 -9.44
C SER A 97 -4.28 1.10 -9.75
N CYS A 98 -5.52 0.84 -10.17
CA CYS A 98 -5.93 -0.46 -10.71
C CYS A 98 -5.42 -0.69 -12.15
N GLN A 99 -4.94 0.36 -12.81
CA GLN A 99 -4.22 0.31 -14.09
C GLN A 99 -2.89 1.07 -13.96
N PRO A 100 -1.95 0.53 -13.17
CA PRO A 100 -0.73 1.24 -12.83
C PRO A 100 0.21 1.39 -14.02
N ASN A 101 1.18 2.30 -13.88
CA ASN A 101 2.31 2.45 -14.81
C ASN A 101 3.64 1.99 -14.19
N CYS A 102 3.66 1.66 -12.90
CA CYS A 102 4.81 1.09 -12.21
C CYS A 102 4.45 -0.23 -11.50
N GLU A 103 5.47 -1.02 -11.20
CA GLU A 103 5.38 -2.20 -10.35
C GLU A 103 6.47 -2.19 -9.27
N THR A 104 6.23 -2.90 -8.17
CA THR A 104 7.23 -3.17 -7.14
C THR A 104 7.92 -4.50 -7.43
N MET A 105 9.25 -4.52 -7.32
CA MET A 105 10.05 -5.74 -7.47
C MET A 105 10.97 -5.89 -6.28
N LYS A 106 11.04 -7.10 -5.73
CA LYS A 106 12.01 -7.44 -4.69
C LYS A 106 13.39 -7.64 -5.31
N TRP A 107 14.42 -7.08 -4.69
CA TRP A 107 15.81 -7.24 -5.09
C TRP A 107 16.68 -7.53 -3.87
N SER A 108 17.63 -8.46 -3.98
CA SER A 108 18.63 -8.69 -2.94
C SER A 108 19.95 -8.01 -3.30
N VAL A 109 20.42 -7.07 -2.47
CA VAL A 109 21.72 -6.40 -2.63
C VAL A 109 22.59 -6.76 -1.44
N LEU A 110 23.70 -7.46 -1.67
CA LEU A 110 24.64 -7.88 -0.62
C LEU A 110 23.99 -8.72 0.49
N GLY A 111 22.98 -9.52 0.16
CA GLY A 111 22.24 -10.35 1.12
C GLY A 111 21.05 -9.65 1.77
N GLU A 112 20.90 -8.33 1.59
CA GLU A 112 19.78 -7.56 2.13
C GLU A 112 18.65 -7.45 1.09
N ASP A 113 17.44 -7.85 1.47
CA ASP A 113 16.24 -7.68 0.65
C ASP A 113 15.83 -6.20 0.60
N ARG A 114 15.43 -5.74 -0.59
CA ARG A 114 14.98 -4.37 -0.88
C ARG A 114 13.78 -4.40 -1.82
N VAL A 115 13.05 -3.28 -1.89
CA VAL A 115 11.95 -3.10 -2.84
C VAL A 115 12.30 -1.96 -3.80
N GLY A 116 12.38 -2.28 -5.09
CA GLY A 116 12.49 -1.30 -6.17
C GLY A 116 11.16 -1.07 -6.87
N ILE A 117 10.99 0.12 -7.40
CA ILE A 117 9.86 0.49 -8.23
C ILE A 117 10.36 0.64 -9.66
N PHE A 118 9.70 -0.02 -10.60
CA PHE A 118 10.08 -0.07 -12.00
C PHE A 118 8.91 0.32 -12.89
N ALA A 119 9.20 0.95 -14.02
CA ALA A 119 8.18 1.34 -14.99
C ALA A 119 7.68 0.12 -15.78
N LEU A 120 6.37 -0.10 -15.81
CA LEU A 120 5.73 -1.18 -16.60
C LEU A 120 5.65 -0.84 -18.10
N ARG A 121 5.67 0.45 -18.42
CA ARG A 121 5.53 1.01 -19.76
C ARG A 121 6.28 2.32 -19.86
N ASN A 122 6.41 2.89 -21.05
CA ASN A 122 6.94 4.25 -21.19
C ASN A 122 6.04 5.25 -20.45
N ILE A 123 6.64 6.10 -19.62
CA ILE A 123 5.96 7.14 -18.83
C ILE A 123 6.43 8.48 -19.34
N SER A 124 5.49 9.33 -19.76
CA SER A 124 5.81 10.68 -20.22
C SER A 124 6.00 11.63 -19.05
N VAL A 125 6.82 12.65 -19.23
CA VAL A 125 6.94 13.77 -18.29
C VAL A 125 5.56 14.33 -17.92
N GLY A 126 5.36 14.64 -16.64
CA GLY A 126 4.10 15.14 -16.09
C GLY A 126 3.07 14.06 -15.76
N THR A 127 3.38 12.77 -15.96
CA THR A 127 2.47 11.67 -15.60
C THR A 127 2.61 11.30 -14.11
N GLU A 128 1.49 11.03 -13.43
CA GLU A 128 1.50 10.46 -12.07
C GLU A 128 2.04 9.04 -12.08
N LEU A 129 3.02 8.78 -11.22
CA LEU A 129 3.54 7.45 -10.93
C LEU A 129 2.55 6.73 -10.03
N THR A 130 2.20 5.49 -10.37
CA THR A 130 1.27 4.66 -9.60
C THR A 130 1.66 3.18 -9.70
N TYR A 131 1.47 2.42 -8.62
CA TYR A 131 1.60 0.96 -8.63
C TYR A 131 0.38 0.27 -8.02
N SER A 132 0.21 -1.01 -8.32
CA SER A 132 -0.83 -1.81 -7.65
C SER A 132 -0.39 -2.12 -6.24
N TYR A 133 -1.16 -1.63 -5.26
CA TYR A 133 -0.85 -1.79 -3.85
C TYR A 133 -0.83 -3.28 -3.45
N ASN A 134 -1.61 -4.14 -4.12
CA ASN A 134 -1.69 -5.58 -3.83
C ASN A 134 -1.92 -5.85 -2.32
N PHE A 135 -2.57 -4.93 -1.62
CA PHE A 135 -2.71 -4.95 -0.17
C PHE A 135 -3.81 -5.92 0.28
N GLU A 136 -3.50 -6.66 1.34
CA GLU A 136 -4.48 -7.23 2.25
C GLU A 136 -4.68 -6.25 3.41
N TRP A 137 -5.92 -5.82 3.64
CA TRP A 137 -6.22 -4.81 4.65
C TRP A 137 -6.35 -5.45 6.04
N TYR A 138 -5.47 -5.10 6.98
CA TYR A 138 -5.47 -5.69 8.32
C TYR A 138 -6.67 -5.28 9.19
N SER A 139 -7.33 -4.14 8.92
CA SER A 139 -8.40 -3.61 9.78
C SER A 139 -9.82 -3.91 9.28
N GLY A 140 -9.99 -4.67 8.19
CA GLY A 140 -11.31 -4.97 7.60
C GLY A 140 -12.07 -3.78 7.00
N ALA A 141 -11.63 -2.54 7.24
CA ALA A 141 -12.23 -1.33 6.69
C ALA A 141 -11.97 -1.22 5.17
N LYS A 142 -13.03 -1.06 4.37
CA LYS A 142 -12.92 -0.89 2.92
C LYS A 142 -12.67 0.58 2.59
N VAL A 143 -11.50 0.89 2.04
CA VAL A 143 -11.17 2.24 1.53
C VAL A 143 -11.55 2.34 0.07
N ARG A 144 -12.36 3.35 -0.30
CA ARG A 144 -12.77 3.57 -1.70
C ARG A 144 -11.55 3.89 -2.57
N CYS A 145 -11.45 3.23 -3.72
CA CYS A 145 -10.40 3.50 -4.70
C CYS A 145 -10.80 4.69 -5.57
N LEU A 146 -9.97 5.74 -5.58
CA LEU A 146 -10.17 6.97 -6.36
C LEU A 146 -9.14 7.09 -7.50
N CYS A 147 -8.65 5.97 -8.03
CA CYS A 147 -7.59 5.98 -9.05
C CYS A 147 -8.05 6.44 -10.45
N GLY A 148 -9.35 6.51 -10.70
CA GLY A 148 -9.91 6.92 -12.00
C GLY A 148 -9.73 5.92 -13.14
N ALA A 149 -9.18 4.73 -12.88
CA ALA A 149 -8.99 3.70 -13.91
C ALA A 149 -10.34 3.19 -14.44
N THR A 150 -10.41 2.92 -15.75
CA THR A 150 -11.63 2.39 -16.41
C THR A 150 -12.08 1.05 -15.84
N ARG A 151 -11.12 0.19 -15.45
CA ARG A 151 -11.37 -1.10 -14.77
C ARG A 151 -10.96 -1.03 -13.29
N CYS A 152 -11.49 -0.04 -12.57
CA CYS A 152 -11.25 0.10 -11.14
C CYS A 152 -11.93 -1.03 -10.34
N SER A 153 -11.28 -1.54 -9.30
CA SER A 153 -11.85 -2.50 -8.34
C SER A 153 -12.88 -1.88 -7.38
N GLY A 154 -13.02 -0.55 -7.38
CA GLY A 154 -13.91 0.22 -6.50
C GLY A 154 -13.35 0.45 -5.09
N PHE A 155 -12.54 -0.48 -4.57
CA PHE A 155 -11.90 -0.40 -3.25
C PHE A 155 -10.43 -0.80 -3.31
N LEU A 156 -9.60 -0.17 -2.48
CA LEU A 156 -8.21 -0.58 -2.29
C LEU A 156 -8.17 -2.03 -1.78
N GLY A 157 -7.32 -2.88 -2.38
CA GLY A 157 -7.25 -4.32 -2.08
C GLY A 157 -8.35 -5.17 -2.73
N GLY A 158 -9.30 -4.57 -3.47
CA GLY A 158 -10.31 -5.31 -4.23
C GLY A 158 -9.73 -5.95 -5.51
N LYS A 159 -10.27 -7.11 -5.91
CA LYS A 159 -9.97 -7.71 -7.22
C LYS A 159 -10.73 -6.95 -8.33
N PRO A 160 -10.14 -6.74 -9.52
CA PRO A 160 -10.85 -6.13 -10.65
C PRO A 160 -12.06 -6.98 -11.04
N CYS A 161 -13.16 -6.33 -11.43
CA CYS A 161 -14.31 -7.01 -12.02
C CYS A 161 -13.88 -7.80 -13.28
N GLY A 162 -14.08 -9.12 -13.27
CA GLY A 162 -13.89 -9.99 -14.45
C GLY A 162 -12.63 -10.88 -14.48
N PHE A 163 -11.84 -10.98 -13.40
CA PHE A 163 -10.66 -11.87 -13.38
C PHE A 163 -11.00 -13.28 -12.88
N GLN A 164 -11.17 -14.24 -13.80
CA GLN A 164 -11.22 -15.66 -13.49
C GLN A 164 -9.80 -16.15 -13.18
N THR A 165 -9.56 -16.56 -11.94
CA THR A 165 -8.25 -16.97 -11.41
C THR A 165 -7.73 -18.24 -12.08
N ARG A 166 -6.60 -18.14 -12.78
CA ARG A 166 -5.58 -19.21 -12.82
C ARG A 166 -4.45 -18.78 -11.89
N LEU A 167 -4.65 -19.01 -10.60
CA LEU A 167 -3.57 -18.93 -9.61
C LEU A 167 -2.92 -20.31 -9.56
N MET A 168 -1.62 -20.37 -9.83
CA MET A 168 -0.77 -21.43 -9.30
C MET A 168 -0.70 -21.25 -7.78
N ASP A 169 -0.95 -22.34 -7.09
CA ASP A 169 -1.03 -22.46 -5.64
C ASP A 169 0.27 -22.06 -4.94
N CYS A 170 0.16 -21.10 -4.03
CA CYS A 170 0.81 -21.19 -2.72
C CYS A 170 -0.31 -21.16 -1.68
N GLN A 171 -1.00 -22.30 -1.53
CA GLN A 171 -1.76 -22.60 -0.32
C GLN A 171 -0.80 -22.89 0.85
N LEU A 172 -1.38 -22.86 2.05
CA LEU A 172 -0.86 -23.00 3.43
C LEU A 172 -0.74 -21.62 4.12
N ASP A 173 -1.65 -21.18 5.00
CA ASP A 173 -2.55 -21.91 5.90
C ASP A 173 -3.91 -21.21 6.09
N ILE A 174 -4.97 -22.02 6.00
CA ILE A 174 -6.31 -21.72 6.50
C ILE A 174 -6.33 -22.10 7.98
N PHE A 175 -6.51 -21.14 8.89
CA PHE A 175 -7.11 -21.42 10.20
C PHE A 175 -8.04 -20.26 10.63
N PRO A 176 -9.30 -20.53 10.97
CA PRO A 176 -10.24 -19.55 11.47
C PRO A 176 -10.04 -19.39 12.99
N VAL A 177 -9.60 -18.23 13.44
CA VAL A 177 -9.67 -17.85 14.86
C VAL A 177 -10.96 -17.06 15.09
N TRP A 178 -12.06 -17.80 15.16
CA TRP A 178 -13.15 -17.45 16.05
C TRP A 178 -12.81 -18.05 17.43
N PHE A 179 -13.03 -17.28 18.50
CA PHE A 179 -12.93 -17.59 19.94
C PHE A 179 -11.64 -17.25 20.74
N PHE A 180 -11.90 -16.62 21.91
CA PHE A 180 -11.04 -16.10 22.99
C PHE A 180 -10.35 -14.75 22.72
N LEU A 181 -10.60 -13.64 23.44
CA LEU A 181 -11.15 -13.41 24.78
C LEU A 181 -12.07 -12.17 24.80
N LEU A 182 -13.29 -12.35 25.30
CA LEU A 182 -13.93 -11.37 26.18
C LEU A 182 -13.07 -11.25 27.44
N THR A 183 -12.50 -10.07 27.70
CA THR A 183 -12.45 -9.45 29.04
C THR A 183 -11.90 -8.03 28.92
N TYR A 184 -12.60 -7.09 29.57
CA TYR A 184 -12.30 -5.66 29.71
C TYR A 184 -12.56 -4.74 28.52
N PHE A 185 -13.84 -4.50 28.23
CA PHE A 185 -14.41 -3.14 28.29
C PHE A 185 -15.93 -3.28 28.58
N PRO A 186 -16.45 -2.68 29.68
CA PRO A 186 -17.85 -2.82 30.07
C PRO A 186 -18.80 -2.17 29.05
N ILE A 187 -19.76 -2.97 28.59
CA ILE A 187 -20.94 -2.58 27.81
C ILE A 187 -21.93 -1.92 28.77
N GLU A 188 -21.82 -0.61 29.02
CA GLU A 188 -22.96 0.12 29.62
C GLU A 188 -23.00 1.66 29.43
N LEU A 189 -22.23 2.25 28.51
CA LEU A 189 -22.20 3.73 28.37
C LEU A 189 -22.24 4.31 26.95
N VAL A 190 -22.73 3.54 25.97
CA VAL A 190 -23.04 4.07 24.62
C VAL A 190 -24.50 3.80 24.17
N ALA A 191 -25.25 2.99 24.93
CA ALA A 191 -26.65 2.66 24.58
C ALA A 191 -27.69 3.70 25.07
N ASN A 192 -27.31 4.69 25.90
CA ASN A 192 -28.26 5.66 26.47
C ASN A 192 -28.22 7.06 25.83
N HIS A 193 -27.58 7.25 24.66
CA HIS A 193 -27.58 8.56 23.98
C HIS A 193 -28.14 8.56 22.55
N LEU A 194 -28.65 7.42 22.06
CA LEU A 194 -29.22 7.34 20.71
C LEU A 194 -30.68 6.83 20.66
N ASN A 195 -31.39 6.79 21.80
CA ASN A 195 -32.78 6.31 21.85
C ASN A 195 -33.80 7.28 22.48
N GLN A 196 -33.50 8.58 22.55
CA GLN A 196 -34.46 9.63 22.96
C GLN A 196 -34.75 10.68 21.87
N GLN A 197 -34.48 10.40 20.60
CA GLN A 197 -34.88 11.29 19.49
C GLN A 197 -35.80 10.66 18.42
N PHE A 198 -36.36 9.48 18.66
CA PHE A 198 -37.29 8.86 17.71
C PHE A 198 -38.53 8.24 18.40
N ASN A 199 -39.25 9.04 19.19
CA ASN A 199 -40.65 8.78 19.54
C ASN A 199 -41.38 10.13 19.70
N HIS A 200 -41.59 10.78 18.55
CA HIS A 200 -42.50 11.92 18.44
C HIS A 200 -43.28 11.84 17.13
N TRP A 201 -43.92 10.69 16.89
CA TRP A 201 -45.01 10.50 15.92
C TRP A 201 -45.91 9.38 16.44
N SER A 202 -47.22 9.58 16.29
CA SER A 202 -48.39 8.74 16.64
C SER A 202 -48.76 8.54 18.12
N GLU A 203 -49.79 9.31 18.49
CA GLU A 203 -50.86 9.09 19.49
C GLU A 203 -50.54 9.14 20.99
#